data_AF-A0AAD4QAN6-F1
#
_entry.id   AF-A0AAD4QAN6-F1
#
_cell.length_a   1.000
_cell.length_b   1.000
_cell.length_c   1.000
_cell.angle_alpha   90.00
_cell.angle_beta   90.00
_cell.angle_gamma   90.00
#
_symmetry.space_group_name_H-M   'P 1'
#
loop_
_entity.id
_entity.type
_entity.pdbx_description
1 polymer ?
#
loop_
_entity_poly.entity_id
_entity_poly.type
_entity_poly.pdbx_seq_one_letter_code
_entity_poly.pdbx_strand_id
1 'polypeptide(L)'
;MITPQQPPPQPENAGDDTTTPKKTTYSDPSGAIFSLYITRALKFDDENVENWKGGADSILVFTGLFSSTVATFITISYPNLQQDPNVTTQSLLAQISRQLSDATNNGTIPAASPSTQASFTPSASAVFVNSVWFLSLVLSLTCALIATLLQQWARRYLQMIQRNHAPHVRAHIREYFSRGARRFRIFGLVEALPFLILISVLLFFTGLVVFAFPTNHTVAFITLAIVAICLI
;
A
#
# COMPACT_ATOMS: atom_id res chain seq x y z
N MET A 1 21.95 -6.94 101.02
CA MET A 1 22.03 -8.39 101.32
C MET A 1 21.44 -9.12 100.12
N ILE A 2 22.24 -9.96 99.49
CA ILE A 2 21.91 -10.96 98.45
C ILE A 2 21.61 -10.43 97.04
N THR A 3 22.67 -10.45 96.22
CA THR A 3 22.66 -10.55 94.75
C THR A 3 22.37 -11.99 94.32
N PRO A 4 21.64 -12.20 93.22
CA PRO A 4 21.94 -13.30 92.28
C PRO A 4 22.05 -12.75 90.84
N GLN A 5 23.26 -12.70 90.25
CA GLN A 5 23.84 -13.66 89.29
C GLN A 5 22.97 -13.87 88.03
N GLN A 6 23.49 -13.33 86.93
CA GLN A 6 22.93 -13.23 85.58
C GLN A 6 23.25 -14.49 84.75
N PRO A 7 22.33 -15.02 83.92
CA PRO A 7 22.66 -16.09 82.98
C PRO A 7 23.42 -15.56 81.74
N PRO A 8 24.27 -16.38 81.10
CA PRO A 8 25.22 -15.96 80.06
C PRO A 8 24.55 -15.60 78.71
N PRO A 9 25.21 -14.77 77.88
CA PRO A 9 24.74 -14.43 76.54
C PRO A 9 24.96 -15.59 75.56
N GLN A 10 23.97 -15.89 74.72
CA GLN A 10 24.09 -16.82 73.59
C GLN A 10 23.71 -16.14 72.26
N PRO A 11 24.25 -16.64 71.14
CA PRO A 11 24.97 -15.80 70.18
C PRO A 11 24.13 -15.33 68.98
N GLU A 12 24.54 -14.15 68.51
CA GLU A 12 24.85 -13.77 67.12
C GLU A 12 24.07 -14.40 65.94
N ASN A 13 23.51 -13.48 65.14
CA ASN A 13 23.08 -13.62 63.76
C ASN A 13 23.93 -14.59 62.91
N ALA A 14 23.26 -15.54 62.25
CA ALA A 14 23.61 -16.01 60.91
C ALA A 14 22.35 -16.58 60.26
N GLY A 15 21.99 -16.07 59.09
CA GLY A 15 20.70 -16.32 58.46
C GLY A 15 20.50 -17.74 57.93
N ASP A 16 19.26 -18.04 57.55
CA ASP A 16 19.04 -18.66 56.25
C ASP A 16 17.66 -18.27 55.70
N ASP A 17 17.70 -18.04 54.41
CA ASP A 17 16.78 -17.38 53.53
C ASP A 17 15.62 -18.31 53.20
N THR A 18 14.53 -18.26 53.98
CA THR A 18 13.27 -18.85 53.51
C THR A 18 12.50 -17.82 52.67
N THR A 19 13.10 -17.41 51.55
CA THR A 19 12.39 -16.85 50.39
C THR A 19 11.48 -17.92 49.79
N THR A 20 10.43 -18.29 50.54
CA THR A 20 9.24 -18.86 49.92
C THR A 20 8.62 -17.73 49.10
N PRO A 21 8.51 -17.86 47.76
CA PRO A 21 7.85 -16.85 46.97
C PRO A 21 6.41 -16.81 47.46
N LYS A 22 6.01 -15.65 47.99
CA LYS A 22 4.64 -15.33 48.39
C LYS A 22 3.76 -15.57 47.17
N LYS A 23 3.23 -16.79 47.04
CA LYS A 23 2.29 -17.20 46.01
C LYS A 23 1.04 -16.38 46.28
N THR A 24 0.89 -15.28 45.57
CA THR A 24 -0.34 -14.48 45.54
C THR A 24 -1.40 -15.34 44.87
N THR A 25 -2.00 -16.22 45.66
CA THR A 25 -3.17 -17.01 45.30
C THR A 25 -4.29 -16.01 45.03
N TYR A 26 -4.49 -15.66 43.76
CA TYR A 26 -5.72 -15.03 43.30
C TYR A 26 -6.84 -16.07 43.45
N SER A 27 -7.47 -16.14 44.62
CA SER A 27 -8.72 -16.88 44.84
C SER A 27 -9.92 -15.94 44.71
N ASP A 28 -9.96 -15.16 43.62
CA ASP A 28 -11.17 -14.50 43.18
C ASP A 28 -11.63 -15.23 41.91
N PRO A 29 -12.79 -15.91 41.91
CA PRO A 29 -13.36 -16.55 40.73
C PRO A 29 -13.39 -15.61 39.52
N SER A 30 -13.55 -14.31 39.78
CA SER A 30 -13.53 -13.25 38.78
C SER A 30 -12.17 -13.09 38.08
N GLY A 31 -11.07 -13.30 38.79
CA GLY A 31 -9.70 -13.25 38.24
C GLY A 31 -9.37 -14.46 37.35
N ALA A 32 -9.88 -15.64 37.70
CA ALA A 32 -9.76 -16.84 36.86
C ALA A 32 -10.60 -16.68 35.57
N ILE A 33 -11.83 -16.17 35.67
CA ILE A 33 -12.68 -15.88 34.51
C ILE A 33 -12.07 -14.77 33.65
N PHE A 34 -11.51 -13.71 34.26
CA PHE A 34 -10.85 -12.62 33.55
C PHE A 34 -9.57 -13.09 32.84
N SER A 35 -8.74 -13.90 33.49
CA SER A 35 -7.54 -14.48 32.87
C SER A 35 -7.88 -15.45 31.74
N LEU A 36 -8.95 -16.24 31.86
CA LEU A 36 -9.48 -17.08 30.78
C LEU A 36 -9.98 -16.22 29.60
N TYR A 37 -10.73 -15.15 29.88
CA TYR A 37 -11.22 -14.21 28.88
C TYR A 37 -10.07 -13.53 28.13
N ILE A 38 -9.09 -12.99 28.86
CA ILE A 38 -7.91 -12.34 28.26
C ILE A 38 -7.09 -13.32 27.44
N THR A 39 -6.93 -14.57 27.90
CA THR A 39 -6.23 -15.62 27.15
C THR A 39 -6.97 -15.96 25.85
N ARG A 40 -8.31 -16.08 25.88
CA ARG A 40 -9.11 -16.32 24.67
C ARG A 40 -9.10 -15.13 23.72
N ALA A 41 -9.24 -13.91 24.23
CA ALA A 41 -9.22 -12.69 23.43
C ALA A 41 -7.87 -12.49 22.75
N LEU A 42 -6.76 -12.84 23.41
CA LEU A 42 -5.42 -12.79 22.83
C LEU A 42 -5.25 -13.76 21.67
N LYS A 43 -5.72 -15.01 21.81
CA LYS A 43 -5.68 -15.99 20.71
C LYS A 43 -6.49 -15.51 19.50
N PHE A 44 -7.66 -14.94 19.74
CA PHE A 44 -8.51 -14.38 18.69
C PHE A 44 -7.88 -13.13 18.03
N ASP A 45 -7.25 -12.26 18.82
CA ASP A 45 -6.55 -11.08 18.28
C ASP A 45 -5.31 -11.51 17.47
N ASP A 46 -4.56 -12.54 17.90
CA ASP A 46 -3.39 -13.08 17.19
C ASP A 46 -3.76 -13.71 15.84
N GLU A 47 -4.80 -14.56 15.82
CA GLU A 47 -5.32 -15.20 14.61
C GLU A 47 -5.82 -14.16 13.59
N ASN A 48 -6.54 -13.12 14.04
CA ASN A 48 -6.99 -12.05 13.17
C ASN A 48 -5.81 -11.22 12.62
N VAL A 49 -4.78 -10.97 13.43
CA VAL A 49 -3.58 -10.27 12.98
C VAL A 49 -2.82 -11.07 11.95
N GLU A 50 -2.72 -12.39 12.10
CA GLU A 50 -2.08 -13.27 11.11
C GLU A 50 -2.86 -13.27 9.79
N ASN A 51 -4.18 -13.40 9.84
CA ASN A 51 -5.06 -13.32 8.67
C ASN A 51 -4.96 -11.96 7.95
N TRP A 52 -5.00 -10.85 8.69
CA TRP A 52 -4.85 -9.50 8.12
C TRP A 52 -3.46 -9.28 7.54
N LYS A 53 -2.42 -9.83 8.19
CA LYS A 53 -1.06 -9.76 7.67
C LYS A 53 -0.96 -10.50 6.34
N GLY A 54 -1.46 -11.73 6.25
CA GLY A 54 -1.47 -12.52 5.01
C GLY A 54 -2.21 -11.82 3.87
N GLY A 55 -3.38 -11.24 4.16
CA GLY A 55 -4.14 -10.46 3.17
C GLY A 55 -3.39 -9.21 2.70
N ALA A 56 -2.79 -8.45 3.63
CA ALA A 56 -2.00 -7.27 3.28
C ALA A 56 -0.72 -7.62 2.50
N ASP A 57 -0.01 -8.70 2.85
CA ASP A 57 1.18 -9.16 2.11
C ASP A 57 0.81 -9.55 0.66
N SER A 58 -0.34 -10.20 0.48
CA SER A 58 -0.88 -10.53 -0.85
C SER A 58 -1.22 -9.26 -1.65
N ILE A 59 -1.84 -8.25 -1.03
CA ILE A 59 -2.12 -6.95 -1.65
C ILE A 59 -0.83 -6.23 -2.06
N LEU A 60 0.21 -6.28 -1.23
CA LEU A 60 1.52 -5.70 -1.50
C LEU A 60 2.19 -6.33 -2.72
N VAL A 61 2.22 -7.66 -2.79
CA VAL A 61 2.76 -8.40 -3.95
C VAL A 61 1.97 -8.07 -5.21
N PHE A 62 0.64 -8.12 -5.13
CA PHE A 62 -0.23 -7.75 -6.24
C PHE A 62 0.02 -6.32 -6.71
N THR A 63 0.09 -5.36 -5.79
CA THR A 63 0.32 -3.94 -6.09
C THR A 63 1.68 -3.73 -6.77
N GLY A 64 2.73 -4.41 -6.32
CA GLY A 64 4.05 -4.32 -6.95
C GLY A 64 4.04 -4.83 -8.39
N LEU A 65 3.40 -5.98 -8.64
CA LEU A 65 3.25 -6.54 -9.99
C LEU A 65 2.41 -5.63 -10.88
N PHE A 66 1.26 -5.17 -10.38
CA PHE A 66 0.36 -4.27 -11.10
C PHE A 66 1.06 -2.95 -11.44
N SER A 67 1.77 -2.33 -10.49
CA SER A 67 2.53 -1.10 -10.74
C SER A 67 3.62 -1.28 -11.79
N SER A 68 4.27 -2.44 -11.85
CA SER A 68 5.27 -2.74 -12.89
C SER A 68 4.62 -2.82 -14.28
N THR A 69 3.48 -3.50 -14.38
CA THR A 69 2.71 -3.56 -15.63
C THR A 69 2.25 -2.17 -16.05
N VAL A 70 1.64 -1.38 -15.14
CA VAL A 70 1.19 -0.02 -15.44
C VAL A 70 2.36 0.89 -15.84
N ALA A 71 3.51 0.81 -15.16
CA ALA A 71 4.70 1.59 -15.51
C ALA A 71 5.23 1.26 -16.92
N THR A 72 5.15 0.00 -17.32
CA THR A 72 5.51 -0.43 -18.68
C THR A 72 4.59 0.23 -19.72
N PHE A 73 3.28 0.18 -19.49
CA PHE A 73 2.31 0.84 -20.39
C PHE A 73 2.49 2.36 -20.43
N ILE A 74 2.71 3.01 -19.29
CA ILE A 74 3.04 4.44 -19.22
C ILE A 74 4.27 4.74 -20.07
N THR A 75 5.33 3.94 -19.96
CA THR A 75 6.56 4.11 -20.75
C THR A 75 6.30 3.97 -22.25
N ILE A 76 5.41 3.06 -22.65
CA ILE A 76 5.02 2.87 -24.06
C ILE A 76 4.13 4.02 -24.57
N SER A 77 3.26 4.60 -23.74
CA SER A 77 2.38 5.69 -24.15
C SER A 77 3.02 7.07 -24.05
N TYR A 78 4.05 7.24 -23.21
CA TYR A 78 4.74 8.51 -23.02
C TYR A 78 5.26 9.14 -24.33
N PRO A 79 5.81 8.38 -25.31
CA PRO A 79 6.15 8.91 -26.62
C PRO A 79 4.95 9.48 -27.40
N ASN A 80 3.73 8.99 -27.18
CA ASN A 80 2.53 9.53 -27.86
C ASN A 80 2.12 10.92 -27.32
N LEU A 81 2.64 11.33 -26.17
CA LEU A 81 2.43 12.66 -25.59
C LEU A 81 3.51 13.67 -26.01
N GLN A 82 4.65 13.18 -26.49
CA GLN A 82 5.75 14.02 -26.96
C GLN A 82 5.81 14.00 -28.47
N GLN A 83 6.24 15.09 -29.07
CA GLN A 83 6.44 15.14 -30.51
C GLN A 83 7.58 14.19 -30.87
N ASP A 84 7.28 13.10 -31.58
CA ASP A 84 8.29 12.16 -32.01
C ASP A 84 9.37 12.91 -32.81
N PRO A 85 10.63 12.94 -32.34
CA PRO A 85 11.70 13.64 -33.04
C PRO A 85 11.94 13.04 -34.42
N ASN A 86 11.57 11.76 -34.61
CA ASN A 86 11.61 11.09 -35.90
C ASN A 86 10.58 11.64 -36.88
N VAL A 87 9.38 12.01 -36.45
CA VAL A 87 8.35 12.58 -37.34
C VAL A 87 8.73 14.00 -37.74
N THR A 88 9.26 14.79 -36.80
CA THR A 88 9.83 16.11 -37.11
C THR A 88 10.98 15.97 -38.11
N THR A 89 11.90 15.04 -37.87
CA THR A 89 13.04 14.79 -38.76
C THR A 89 12.58 14.30 -40.13
N GLN A 90 11.64 13.34 -40.22
CA GLN A 90 11.09 12.87 -41.49
C GLN A 90 10.34 13.96 -42.25
N SER A 91 9.58 14.82 -41.56
CA SER A 91 8.90 15.95 -42.19
C SER A 91 9.90 16.98 -42.75
N LEU A 92 10.98 17.25 -42.00
CA LEU A 92 12.08 18.11 -42.44
C LEU A 92 12.84 17.49 -43.62
N LEU A 93 13.15 16.19 -43.58
CA LEU A 93 13.80 15.48 -44.69
C LEU A 93 12.91 15.45 -45.94
N ALA A 94 11.60 15.22 -45.80
CA ALA A 94 10.67 15.26 -46.92
C ALA A 94 10.56 16.66 -47.52
N GLN A 95 10.60 17.71 -46.68
CA GLN A 95 10.61 19.10 -47.12
C GLN A 95 11.92 19.44 -47.86
N ILE A 96 13.07 19.05 -47.31
CA ILE A 96 14.39 19.23 -47.94
C ILE A 96 14.44 18.48 -49.29
N SER A 97 13.90 17.26 -49.35
CA SER A 97 13.82 16.49 -50.59
C SER A 97 12.97 17.17 -51.66
N ARG A 98 11.80 17.74 -51.28
CA ARG A 98 10.96 18.52 -52.21
C ARG A 98 11.68 19.77 -52.70
N GLN A 99 12.31 20.52 -51.80
CA GLN A 99 13.09 21.72 -52.16
C GLN A 99 14.24 21.40 -53.13
N LEU A 100 14.95 20.29 -52.91
CA LEU A 100 16.05 19.87 -53.78
C LEU A 100 15.53 19.40 -55.16
N SER A 101 14.37 18.73 -55.19
CA SER A 101 13.72 18.32 -56.44
C SER A 101 13.23 19.53 -57.25
N ASP A 102 12.62 20.52 -56.61
CA ASP A 102 12.14 21.74 -57.27
C ASP A 102 13.30 22.61 -57.79
N ALA A 103 14.39 22.70 -57.03
CA ALA A 103 15.61 23.40 -57.45
C ALA A 103 16.24 22.77 -58.71
N THR A 104 16.16 21.44 -58.84
CA THR A 104 16.68 20.71 -60.00
C THR A 104 15.81 20.91 -61.25
N ASN A 105 14.49 21.07 -61.09
CA ASN A 105 13.56 21.19 -62.21
C ASN A 105 13.36 22.62 -62.71
N ASN A 106 13.41 23.64 -61.83
CA ASN A 106 13.01 25.01 -62.18
C ASN A 106 14.12 26.06 -61.99
N GLY A 107 15.36 25.64 -61.65
CA GLY A 107 16.55 26.51 -61.55
C GLY A 107 16.46 27.65 -60.52
N THR A 108 15.37 27.69 -59.74
CA THR A 108 15.07 28.76 -58.80
C THR A 108 14.83 28.10 -57.44
N ILE A 109 15.65 28.41 -56.45
CA ILE A 109 15.46 27.91 -55.08
C ILE A 109 14.36 28.77 -54.45
N PRO A 110 13.17 28.22 -54.13
CA PRO A 110 12.17 28.99 -53.41
C PRO A 110 12.74 29.37 -52.04
N ALA A 111 12.67 30.63 -51.65
CA ALA A 111 13.09 31.09 -50.33
C ALA A 111 12.38 30.25 -49.26
N ALA A 112 13.15 29.73 -48.31
CA ALA A 112 12.64 28.90 -47.22
C ALA A 112 11.51 29.65 -46.50
N SER A 113 10.27 29.22 -46.72
CA SER A 113 9.15 29.67 -45.90
C SER A 113 9.44 29.20 -44.48
N PRO A 114 9.35 30.08 -43.45
CA PRO A 114 9.57 29.65 -42.08
C PRO A 114 8.63 28.50 -41.81
N SER A 115 9.18 27.33 -41.49
CA SER A 115 8.39 26.19 -41.09
C SER A 115 7.53 26.66 -39.92
N THR A 116 6.23 26.85 -40.15
CA THR A 116 5.26 26.89 -39.07
C THR A 116 5.34 25.50 -38.47
N GLN A 117 6.25 25.30 -37.52
CA GLN A 117 6.26 24.10 -36.69
C GLN A 117 4.86 24.08 -36.09
N ALA A 118 4.00 23.22 -36.62
CA ALA A 118 2.66 23.04 -36.10
C ALA A 118 2.87 22.70 -34.63
N SER A 119 2.48 23.62 -33.76
CA SER A 119 2.60 23.50 -32.32
C SER A 119 1.96 22.17 -31.93
N PHE A 120 2.79 21.20 -31.56
CA PHE A 120 2.32 19.85 -31.30
C PHE A 120 1.32 19.91 -30.16
N THR A 121 0.07 19.70 -30.51
CA THR A 121 -1.03 19.68 -29.57
C THR A 121 -1.28 18.20 -29.29
N PRO A 122 -0.87 17.67 -28.13
CA PRO A 122 -1.05 16.27 -27.83
C PRO A 122 -2.53 15.91 -27.92
N SER A 123 -2.86 14.76 -28.52
CA SER A 123 -4.24 14.30 -28.64
C SER A 123 -4.88 14.22 -27.25
N ALA A 124 -6.08 14.78 -27.08
CA ALA A 124 -6.82 14.76 -25.81
C ALA A 124 -7.00 13.32 -25.27
N SER A 125 -7.08 12.33 -26.16
CA SER A 125 -7.13 10.91 -25.80
C SER A 125 -5.83 10.42 -25.13
N ALA A 126 -4.66 10.86 -25.60
CA ALA A 126 -3.36 10.47 -25.03
C ALA A 126 -3.18 11.05 -23.62
N VAL A 127 -3.59 12.31 -23.41
CA VAL A 127 -3.57 12.96 -22.09
C VAL A 127 -4.51 12.23 -21.12
N PHE A 128 -5.70 11.87 -21.58
CA PHE A 128 -6.67 11.13 -20.76
C PHE A 128 -6.13 9.74 -20.37
N VAL A 129 -5.60 8.95 -21.31
CA VAL A 129 -5.07 7.61 -21.04
C VAL A 129 -3.95 7.66 -20.00
N ASN A 130 -2.99 8.56 -20.17
CA ASN A 130 -1.88 8.69 -19.23
C ASN A 130 -2.40 9.13 -17.84
N SER A 131 -3.33 10.08 -17.78
CA SER A 131 -3.92 10.52 -16.51
C SER A 131 -4.62 9.37 -15.77
N VAL A 132 -5.38 8.54 -16.49
CA VAL A 132 -6.08 7.38 -15.93
C VAL A 132 -5.08 6.32 -15.45
N TRP A 133 -4.01 6.06 -16.19
CA TRP A 133 -2.97 5.12 -15.74
C TRP A 133 -2.19 5.62 -14.53
N PHE A 134 -1.81 6.90 -14.49
CA PHE A 134 -1.21 7.49 -13.29
C PHE A 134 -2.15 7.39 -12.09
N LEU A 135 -3.45 7.67 -12.28
CA LEU A 135 -4.45 7.55 -11.22
C LEU A 135 -4.59 6.12 -10.71
N SER A 136 -4.59 5.12 -11.62
CA SER A 136 -4.58 3.70 -11.22
C SER A 136 -3.33 3.35 -10.40
N LEU A 137 -2.15 3.80 -10.81
CA LEU A 137 -0.90 3.56 -10.09
C LEU A 137 -0.97 4.16 -8.68
N VAL A 138 -1.36 5.43 -8.55
CA VAL A 138 -1.46 6.13 -7.26
C VAL A 138 -2.49 5.46 -6.34
N LEU A 139 -3.65 5.04 -6.86
CA LEU A 139 -4.67 4.35 -6.06
C LEU A 139 -4.16 3.01 -5.55
N SER A 140 -3.50 2.21 -6.40
CA SER A 140 -2.90 0.94 -5.98
C SER A 140 -1.82 1.13 -4.91
N LEU A 141 -0.96 2.14 -5.05
CA LEU A 141 0.10 2.43 -4.10
C LEU A 141 -0.46 2.94 -2.77
N THR A 142 -1.50 3.78 -2.81
CA THR A 142 -2.21 4.25 -1.63
C THR A 142 -2.83 3.08 -0.87
N CYS A 143 -3.42 2.12 -1.57
CA CYS A 143 -3.92 0.88 -0.98
C CYS A 143 -2.80 0.09 -0.26
N ALA A 144 -1.64 -0.10 -0.91
CA ALA A 144 -0.49 -0.77 -0.29
C ALA A 144 0.05 -0.01 0.94
N LEU A 145 0.08 1.33 0.90
CA LEU A 145 0.46 2.15 2.05
C LEU A 145 -0.51 1.98 3.22
N ILE A 146 -1.82 1.94 2.95
CA ILE A 146 -2.83 1.67 3.98
C ILE A 146 -2.63 0.25 4.56
N ALA A 147 -2.45 -0.75 3.69
CA ALA A 147 -2.23 -2.14 4.12
C ALA A 147 -0.99 -2.28 5.02
N THR A 148 0.13 -1.66 4.65
CA THR A 148 1.37 -1.67 5.46
C THR A 148 1.20 -0.93 6.79
N LEU A 149 0.51 0.20 6.82
CA LEU A 149 0.23 0.94 8.04
C LEU A 149 -0.62 0.12 9.01
N LEU A 150 -1.66 -0.56 8.50
CA LEU A 150 -2.49 -1.46 9.30
C LEU A 150 -1.67 -2.61 9.88
N GLN A 151 -0.83 -3.24 9.07
CA GLN A 151 0.06 -4.31 9.53
C GLN A 151 1.05 -3.82 10.60
N GLN A 152 1.69 -2.67 10.40
CA GLN A 152 2.64 -2.10 11.36
C GLN A 152 1.96 -1.78 12.69
N TRP A 153 0.77 -1.21 12.62
CA TRP A 153 -0.03 -0.89 13.80
C TRP A 153 -0.48 -2.14 14.55
N ALA A 154 -0.98 -3.16 13.84
CA ALA A 154 -1.37 -4.45 14.40
C ALA A 154 -0.21 -5.15 15.13
N ARG A 155 0.98 -5.19 14.51
CA ARG A 155 2.19 -5.75 15.14
C ARG A 155 2.58 -4.99 16.41
N ARG A 156 2.57 -3.67 16.37
CA ARG A 156 2.92 -2.82 17.52
C ARG A 156 1.94 -3.01 18.68
N TYR A 157 0.66 -3.19 18.38
CA TYR A 157 -0.38 -3.50 19.37
C TYR A 157 -0.12 -4.85 20.07
N LEU A 158 0.13 -5.90 19.30
CA LEU A 158 0.37 -7.23 19.84
C LEU A 158 1.62 -7.26 20.75
N GLN A 159 2.71 -6.63 20.30
CA GLN A 159 3.94 -6.49 21.08
C GLN A 159 3.70 -5.76 22.42
N MET A 160 2.86 -4.72 22.41
CA MET A 160 2.57 -3.92 23.61
C MET A 160 1.72 -4.69 24.63
N ILE A 161 0.82 -5.58 24.18
CA ILE A 161 0.04 -6.43 25.09
C ILE A 161 0.85 -7.61 25.63
N GLN A 162 1.73 -8.19 24.81
CA GLN A 162 2.58 -9.30 25.24
C GLN A 162 3.62 -8.85 26.28
N ARG A 163 4.10 -7.60 26.23
CA ARG A 163 5.11 -7.08 27.17
C ARG A 163 4.58 -6.70 28.55
N ASN A 164 3.27 -6.48 28.70
CA ASN A 164 2.67 -6.02 29.95
C ASN A 164 1.90 -7.15 30.67
N HIS A 165 2.45 -7.61 31.81
CA HIS A 165 1.86 -8.65 32.67
C HIS A 165 0.73 -8.15 33.59
N ALA A 166 0.55 -6.83 33.75
CA ALA A 166 -0.47 -6.28 34.65
C ALA A 166 -1.88 -6.24 34.00
N PRO A 167 -2.90 -6.88 34.59
CA PRO A 167 -4.24 -6.99 34.01
C PRO A 167 -4.96 -5.63 33.85
N HIS A 168 -4.71 -4.66 34.73
CA HIS A 168 -5.33 -3.33 34.65
C HIS A 168 -4.78 -2.49 33.48
N VAL A 169 -3.48 -2.60 33.20
CA VAL A 169 -2.83 -1.86 32.09
C VAL A 169 -3.30 -2.42 30.75
N ARG A 170 -3.53 -3.74 30.67
CA ARG A 170 -4.11 -4.38 29.48
C ARG A 170 -5.52 -3.87 29.15
N ALA A 171 -6.35 -3.60 30.16
CA ALA A 171 -7.68 -3.03 29.97
C ALA A 171 -7.60 -1.61 29.38
N HIS A 172 -6.73 -0.76 29.91
CA HIS A 172 -6.52 0.59 29.38
C HIS A 172 -5.95 0.60 27.95
N ILE A 173 -5.03 -0.31 27.62
CA ILE A 173 -4.49 -0.46 26.27
C ILE A 173 -5.59 -0.86 25.28
N ARG A 174 -6.49 -1.79 25.68
CA ARG A 174 -7.63 -2.21 24.85
C ARG A 174 -8.66 -1.10 24.67
N GLU A 175 -8.84 -0.25 25.67
CA GLU A 175 -9.71 0.91 25.58
C GLU A 175 -9.12 1.99 24.65
N TYR A 176 -7.81 2.23 24.75
CA TYR A 176 -7.08 3.11 23.83
C TYR A 176 -7.09 2.57 22.39
N PHE A 177 -7.05 1.25 22.21
CA PHE A 177 -7.22 0.58 20.93
C PHE A 177 -8.63 0.77 20.38
N SER A 178 -9.68 0.60 21.19
CA SER A 178 -11.05 0.82 20.75
C SER A 178 -11.29 2.29 20.35
N ARG A 179 -10.67 3.24 21.06
CA ARG A 179 -10.70 4.67 20.72
C ARG A 179 -9.85 4.98 19.49
N GLY A 180 -8.67 4.37 19.35
CA GLY A 180 -7.79 4.50 18.20
C GLY A 180 -8.43 3.93 16.93
N ALA A 181 -9.01 2.73 16.99
CA ALA A 181 -9.73 2.10 15.91
C ALA A 181 -10.97 2.89 15.49
N ARG A 182 -11.68 3.49 16.45
CA ARG A 182 -12.83 4.37 16.20
C ARG A 182 -12.40 5.76 15.69
N ARG A 183 -11.24 6.28 16.12
CA ARG A 183 -10.65 7.55 15.66
C ARG A 183 -10.07 7.44 14.25
N PHE A 184 -9.46 6.30 13.91
CA PHE A 184 -8.86 6.04 12.60
C PHE A 184 -9.80 5.35 11.62
N ARG A 185 -11.07 5.08 11.97
CA ARG A 185 -12.06 4.43 11.09
C ARG A 185 -11.48 3.17 10.42
N ILE A 186 -10.71 2.38 11.19
CA ILE A 186 -9.93 1.23 10.69
C ILE A 186 -10.85 0.23 9.99
N PHE A 187 -12.05 0.00 10.51
CA PHE A 187 -13.06 -0.84 9.85
C PHE A 187 -13.39 -0.38 8.43
N GLY A 188 -13.57 0.92 8.21
CA GLY A 188 -13.86 1.45 6.88
C GLY A 188 -12.65 1.40 5.93
N LEU A 189 -11.43 1.49 6.45
CA LEU A 189 -10.20 1.35 5.64
C LEU A 189 -9.94 -0.11 5.26
N VAL A 190 -10.11 -1.06 6.18
CA VAL A 190 -9.97 -2.50 5.91
C VAL A 190 -10.96 -2.94 4.84
N GLU A 191 -12.21 -2.50 4.97
CA GLU A 191 -13.26 -2.80 3.99
C GLU A 191 -12.99 -2.13 2.65
N ALA A 192 -12.41 -0.92 2.65
CA ALA A 192 -12.10 -0.19 1.43
C ALA A 192 -10.87 -0.71 0.66
N LEU A 193 -9.89 -1.35 1.31
CA LEU A 193 -8.67 -1.89 0.66
C LEU A 193 -8.96 -2.69 -0.63
N PRO A 194 -9.81 -3.74 -0.60
CA PRO A 194 -10.13 -4.50 -1.82
C PRO A 194 -10.87 -3.66 -2.86
N PHE A 195 -11.75 -2.73 -2.44
CA PHE A 195 -12.41 -1.81 -3.38
C PHE A 195 -11.44 -0.86 -4.06
N LEU A 196 -10.43 -0.31 -3.36
CA LEU A 196 -9.42 0.56 -3.96
C LEU A 196 -8.62 -0.16 -5.04
N ILE A 197 -8.23 -1.41 -4.79
CA ILE A 197 -7.54 -2.24 -5.79
C ILE A 197 -8.45 -2.51 -7.00
N LEU A 198 -9.70 -2.88 -6.76
CA LEU A 198 -10.65 -3.14 -7.84
C LEU A 198 -10.86 -1.90 -8.72
N ILE A 199 -11.08 -0.74 -8.10
CA ILE A 199 -11.21 0.54 -8.81
C ILE A 199 -9.94 0.82 -9.63
N SER A 200 -8.76 0.64 -9.04
CA SER A 200 -7.49 0.79 -9.74
C SER A 200 -7.38 -0.10 -10.98
N VAL A 201 -7.73 -1.37 -10.86
CA VAL A 201 -7.71 -2.33 -11.97
C VAL A 201 -8.72 -1.96 -13.06
N LEU A 202 -9.92 -1.53 -12.70
CA LEU A 202 -10.93 -1.03 -13.63
C LEU A 202 -10.46 0.20 -14.41
N LEU A 203 -9.82 1.16 -13.73
CA LEU A 203 -9.23 2.33 -14.37
C LEU A 203 -8.15 1.91 -15.37
N PHE A 204 -7.29 0.96 -15.00
CA PHE A 204 -6.26 0.46 -15.90
C PHE A 204 -6.85 -0.18 -17.17
N PHE A 205 -7.88 -1.03 -17.04
CA PHE A 205 -8.56 -1.60 -18.20
C PHE A 205 -9.25 -0.53 -19.07
N THR A 206 -9.85 0.47 -18.45
CA THR A 206 -10.44 1.60 -19.18
C THR A 206 -9.40 2.32 -20.03
N GLY A 207 -8.23 2.62 -19.45
CA GLY A 207 -7.12 3.20 -20.19
C GLY A 207 -6.60 2.29 -21.31
N LEU A 208 -6.56 0.98 -21.08
CA LEU A 208 -6.07 0.00 -22.06
C LEU A 208 -7.01 -0.14 -23.28
N VAL A 209 -8.32 -0.13 -23.05
CA VAL A 209 -9.32 -0.12 -24.12
C VAL A 209 -9.22 1.18 -24.95
N VAL A 210 -9.12 2.34 -24.29
CA VAL A 210 -8.97 3.64 -24.96
C VAL A 210 -7.66 3.72 -25.76
N PHE A 211 -6.57 3.15 -25.23
CA PHE A 211 -5.29 3.05 -25.93
C PHE A 211 -5.35 2.14 -27.17
N ALA A 212 -6.12 1.05 -27.10
CA ALA A 212 -6.26 0.10 -28.22
C ALA A 212 -7.09 0.64 -29.39
N PHE A 213 -8.09 1.49 -29.12
CA PHE A 213 -9.01 2.05 -30.12
C PHE A 213 -8.32 2.68 -31.36
N PRO A 214 -7.39 3.64 -31.20
CA PRO A 214 -6.72 4.27 -32.35
C PRO A 214 -5.73 3.34 -33.04
N THR A 215 -5.25 2.29 -32.37
CA THR A 215 -4.29 1.34 -32.94
C THR A 215 -4.98 0.36 -33.87
N ASN A 216 -6.02 -0.33 -33.40
CA ASN A 216 -6.78 -1.31 -34.17
C ASN A 216 -8.14 -1.60 -33.51
N HIS A 217 -9.23 -1.34 -34.22
CA HIS A 217 -10.59 -1.58 -33.71
C HIS A 217 -10.84 -3.05 -33.33
N THR A 218 -10.29 -4.01 -34.08
CA THR A 218 -10.43 -5.45 -33.77
C THR A 218 -9.80 -5.80 -32.41
N VAL A 219 -8.61 -5.26 -32.13
CA VAL A 219 -7.93 -5.50 -30.85
C VAL A 219 -8.71 -4.87 -29.71
N ALA A 220 -9.22 -3.65 -29.89
CA ALA A 220 -10.04 -2.97 -28.89
C ALA A 220 -11.30 -3.76 -28.52
N PHE A 221 -12.03 -4.32 -29.50
CA PHE A 221 -13.20 -5.14 -29.23
C PHE A 221 -12.87 -6.46 -28.52
N ILE A 222 -11.77 -7.13 -28.89
CA ILE A 222 -11.32 -8.35 -28.21
C ILE A 222 -10.97 -8.03 -26.75
N THR A 223 -10.19 -6.97 -26.51
CA THR A 223 -9.84 -6.53 -25.16
C THR A 223 -11.10 -6.19 -24.35
N LEU A 224 -12.04 -5.44 -24.92
CA LEU A 224 -13.28 -5.07 -24.24
C LEU A 224 -14.13 -6.30 -23.89
N ALA A 225 -14.24 -7.28 -24.78
CA ALA A 225 -14.95 -8.52 -24.52
C ALA A 225 -14.30 -9.31 -23.37
N ILE A 226 -12.97 -9.44 -23.37
CA ILE A 226 -12.23 -10.13 -22.30
C ILE A 226 -12.44 -9.41 -20.95
N VAL A 227 -12.33 -8.08 -20.92
CA VAL A 227 -12.56 -7.30 -19.70
C VAL A 227 -13.98 -7.46 -19.19
N ALA A 228 -14.98 -7.42 -20.08
CA ALA A 228 -16.39 -7.60 -19.70
C ALA A 228 -16.66 -9.00 -19.12
N ILE A 229 -16.09 -10.05 -19.73
CA ILE A 229 -16.19 -11.42 -19.21
C ILE A 229 -15.52 -11.54 -17.84
N CYS A 230 -14.40 -10.87 -17.63
CA CYS A 230 -13.67 -10.92 -16.35
C CYS A 230 -14.41 -10.20 -15.20
N LEU A 231 -15.38 -9.34 -15.53
CA LEU A 231 -16.17 -8.58 -14.56
C LEU A 231 -17.53 -9.21 -14.21
N ILE A 232 -17.92 -10.28 -14.91
CA ILE A 232 -19.15 -11.05 -14.71
C ILE A 232 -18.86 -12.27 -13.83
#